data_AF-A0A954V3I0-F1
#
_entry.id   AF-A0A954V3I0-F1
#
_cell.length_a   1.000
_cell.length_b   1.000
_cell.length_c   1.000
_cell.angle_alpha   90.00
_cell.angle_beta   90.00
_cell.angle_gamma   90.00
#
_symmetry.space_group_name_H-M   'P 1'
#
loop_
_entity.id
_entity.type
_entity.pdbx_description
1 polymer ?
#
loop_
_entity_poly.entity_id
_entity_poly.type
_entity_poly.pdbx_seq_one_letter_code
_entity_poly.pdbx_strand_id
1 'polypeptide(L)' 'RVSDGRYRLVAALHFNALSGLDLADFPTVGFYFAVSDRELGWQSLALQPDLPVTENPSLWAQLVLK' A
#
# COMPACT_ATOMS: atom_id res chain seq x y z
N ARG A 1 11.08 19.16 -9.13
CA ARG A 1 11.67 18.41 -10.27
C ARG A 1 12.34 17.18 -9.67
N VAL A 2 12.00 15.97 -10.11
CA VAL A 2 12.75 14.80 -9.65
C VAL A 2 14.02 14.75 -10.49
N SER A 3 15.19 14.75 -9.85
CA SER A 3 16.50 14.69 -10.50
C SER A 3 17.39 13.71 -9.73
N ASP A 4 18.45 13.24 -10.40
CA ASP A 4 19.51 12.38 -9.87
C ASP A 4 19.10 10.93 -9.60
N GLY A 5 18.57 10.25 -10.62
CA GLY A 5 18.23 8.81 -10.57
C GLY A 5 17.04 8.45 -9.66
N ARG A 6 16.31 9.45 -9.17
CA ARG A 6 15.14 9.26 -8.29
C ARG A 6 13.85 9.32 -9.08
N TYR A 7 12.80 8.72 -8.52
CA TYR A 7 11.45 8.77 -9.06
C TYR A 7 10.49 9.24 -7.96
N ARG A 8 9.40 9.91 -8.36
CA ARG A 8 8.27 10.19 -7.48
C ARG A 8 7.04 9.56 -8.10
N LEU A 9 6.55 8.50 -7.47
CA LEU A 9 5.27 7.90 -7.81
C LEU A 9 4.20 8.55 -6.94
N VAL A 10 3.12 8.96 -7.58
CA VAL A 10 1.94 9.50 -6.90
C VAL A 10 0.74 8.73 -7.43
N ALA A 11 -0.03 8.15 -6.52
CA ALA A 11 -1.28 7.50 -6.81
C ALA A 11 -2.37 8.13 -5.93
N ALA A 12 -3.58 8.23 -6.47
CA ALA A 12 -4.76 8.68 -5.76
C ALA A 12 -5.89 7.70 -6.09
N LEU A 13 -6.60 7.25 -5.05
CA LEU A 13 -7.77 6.40 -5.18
C LEU A 13 -8.94 7.11 -4.48
N HIS A 14 -10.05 7.26 -5.18
CA HIS A 14 -11.25 7.85 -4.60
C HIS A 14 -11.98 6.81 -3.75
N PHE A 15 -12.54 7.20 -2.60
CA PHE A 15 -13.28 6.26 -1.74
C PHE A 15 -14.47 5.60 -2.45
N ASN A 16 -15.17 6.34 -3.31
CA ASN A 16 -16.25 5.77 -4.14
C ASN A 16 -15.79 4.70 -5.14
N ALA A 17 -14.48 4.54 -5.38
CA ALA A 17 -13.94 3.43 -6.17
C ALA A 17 -13.79 2.13 -5.36
N LEU A 18 -13.89 2.22 -4.03
CA LEU A 18 -13.86 1.09 -3.09
C LEU A 18 -15.29 0.68 -2.75
N SER A 19 -15.90 -0.13 -3.62
CA SER A 19 -17.25 -0.63 -3.42
C SER A 19 -17.41 -1.33 -2.07
N GLY A 20 -18.43 -0.94 -1.30
CA GLY A 20 -18.73 -1.54 0.00
C GLY A 20 -17.95 -0.96 1.18
N LEU A 21 -17.09 0.05 0.96
CA LEU A 21 -16.44 0.81 2.02
C LEU A 21 -17.29 2.02 2.40
N ASP A 22 -17.84 2.02 3.63
CA ASP A 22 -18.35 3.21 4.30
C ASP A 22 -17.38 3.60 5.42
N LEU A 23 -16.87 4.84 5.38
CA LEU A 23 -15.90 5.32 6.38
C LEU A 23 -16.54 5.57 7.75
N ALA A 24 -17.86 5.71 7.83
CA ALA A 24 -18.56 5.79 9.11
C ALA A 24 -18.52 4.45 9.85
N ASP A 25 -18.60 3.34 9.10
CA ASP A 25 -18.60 1.98 9.65
C ASP A 25 -17.17 1.41 9.77
N PHE A 26 -16.29 1.79 8.85
CA PHE A 26 -14.92 1.29 8.74
C PHE A 26 -13.90 2.44 8.74
N PRO A 27 -13.53 2.98 9.93
CA PRO A 27 -12.58 4.10 10.04
C PRO A 27 -11.12 3.69 9.78
N THR A 28 -10.87 2.40 9.58
CA THR A 28 -9.54 1.84 9.32
C THR A 28 -9.57 0.86 8.16
N VAL A 29 -8.47 0.78 7.42
CA VAL A 29 -8.29 -0.16 6.32
C VAL A 29 -6.95 -0.86 6.43
N GLY A 30 -6.89 -2.11 5.95
CA GLY A 30 -5.61 -2.76 5.69
C GLY A 30 -4.92 -2.07 4.51
N PHE A 31 -3.64 -1.73 4.66
CA PHE A 31 -2.85 -1.06 3.64
C PHE A 31 -1.48 -1.72 3.50
N TYR A 32 -1.10 -1.97 2.24
CA TYR A 32 0.20 -2.51 1.87
C TYR A 32 0.66 -1.87 0.57
N PHE A 33 1.95 -1.60 0.47
CA PHE A 33 2.60 -1.32 -0.80
C PHE A 33 4.01 -1.88 -0.81
N ALA A 34 4.50 -2.12 -2.02
CA ALA A 34 5.88 -2.46 -2.27
C ALA A 34 6.38 -1.85 -3.58
N VAL A 35 7.68 -1.59 -3.63
CA VAL A 35 8.41 -1.28 -4.84
C VAL A 35 9.25 -2.50 -5.17
N SER A 36 8.99 -3.10 -6.33
CA SER A 36 9.82 -4.17 -6.88
C SER A 36 10.86 -3.54 -7.80
N ASP A 37 12.12 -3.58 -7.37
CA ASP A 37 13.26 -3.11 -8.14
C ASP A 37 14.16 -4.29 -8.53
N ARG A 38 14.73 -4.27 -9.73
CA ARG A 38 15.52 -5.40 -10.25
C ARG A 38 16.89 -5.52 -9.59
N GLU A 39 17.45 -4.41 -9.09
CA GLU A 39 18.77 -4.38 -8.46
C GLU A 39 18.67 -4.41 -6.93
N LEU A 40 17.67 -3.72 -6.38
CA LEU A 40 17.46 -3.59 -4.93
C LEU A 40 16.44 -4.59 -4.37
N GLY A 41 15.79 -5.37 -5.23
CA GLY A 41 14.78 -6.34 -4.84
C GLY A 41 13.49 -5.68 -4.34
N TRP A 42 12.82 -6.35 -3.41
CA TRP A 42 11.51 -5.95 -2.90
C TRP A 42 11.66 -5.01 -1.71
N GLN A 43 11.08 -3.82 -1.81
CA GLN A 43 11.09 -2.81 -0.76
C GLN A 43 9.65 -2.53 -0.34
N SER A 44 9.22 -3.00 0.84
CA SER A 44 7.83 -2.90 1.31
C SER A 44 7.66 -1.99 2.52
N LEU A 45 6.42 -1.55 2.76
CA LEU A 45 6.07 -0.70 3.91
C LEU A 45 6.23 -1.40 5.27
N ALA A 46 5.96 -2.71 5.33
CA ALA A 46 5.91 -3.45 6.59
C ALA A 46 6.49 -4.88 6.45
N LEU A 47 5.70 -5.81 5.92
CA LEU A 47 6.11 -7.21 5.78
C LEU A 47 6.73 -7.51 4.40
N GLN A 48 7.71 -8.39 4.40
CA GLN A 48 8.45 -8.83 3.22
C GLN A 48 7.71 -9.98 2.51
N PRO A 49 8.07 -10.32 1.25
CA PRO A 49 7.40 -11.38 0.48
C PRO A 49 7.82 -12.80 0.88
N ASP A 50 8.63 -12.96 1.94
CA ASP A 50 8.87 -14.25 2.61
C ASP A 50 7.60 -14.77 3.32
N LEU A 51 6.66 -13.86 3.61
CA LEU A 51 5.30 -14.15 4.03
C LEU A 51 4.33 -13.94 2.85
N PRO A 52 3.14 -14.59 2.84
CA PRO A 52 2.16 -14.50 1.75
C PRO A 52 1.36 -13.19 1.80
N VAL A 53 2.06 -12.05 1.80
CA VAL A 53 1.48 -10.70 1.96
C VAL A 53 0.64 -10.27 0.77
N THR A 54 0.87 -10.84 -0.42
CA THR A 54 0.09 -10.57 -1.63
C THR A 54 -1.24 -11.33 -1.65
N GLU A 55 -1.30 -12.49 -0.99
CA GLU A 55 -2.50 -13.34 -0.93
C GLU A 55 -3.30 -13.17 0.37
N ASN A 56 -2.67 -12.70 1.44
CA ASN A 56 -3.29 -12.61 2.77
C ASN A 56 -3.37 -11.17 3.31
N PRO A 57 -4.54 -10.50 3.19
CA PRO A 57 -4.76 -9.16 3.71
C PRO A 57 -4.64 -9.03 5.24
N SER A 58 -4.70 -10.14 6.00
CA SER A 58 -4.53 -10.08 7.46
C SER A 58 -3.10 -9.69 7.88
N LEU A 59 -2.16 -9.70 6.94
CA LEU A 59 -0.76 -9.33 7.12
C LEU A 59 -0.50 -7.85 6.83
N TRP A 60 -1.49 -7.09 6.38
CA TRP A 60 -1.31 -5.68 6.03
C TRP A 60 -1.26 -4.77 7.25
N ALA A 61 -0.56 -3.64 7.11
CA ALA A 61 -0.54 -2.63 8.16
C ALA A 61 -1.91 -1.94 8.24
N GLN A 62 -2.29 -1.48 9.44
CA GLN A 62 -3.54 -0.75 9.61
C GLN A 62 -3.33 0.75 9.29
N LEU A 63 -4.08 1.27 8.33
CA LEU A 63 -4.16 2.70 8.03
C LEU A 63 -5.44 3.27 8.64
N VAL A 64 -5.30 4.32 9.45
CA VAL A 64 -6.45 5.06 10.01
C VAL A 64 -6.83 6.19 9.06
N LEU A 65 -8.09 6.23 8.66
CA LEU A 65 -8.65 7.24 7.78
C LEU A 65 -9.31 8.30 8.67
N LYS A 66 -8.67 9.46 8.80
CA LYS A 66 -9.18 10.63 9.55
C LYS A 66 -9.58 11.74 8.61
#